data_AF-A0A348S087-F1
#
_entry.id   AF-A0A348S087-F1
#
_cell.length_a   1.000
_cell.length_b   1.000
_cell.length_c   1.000
_cell.angle_alpha   90.00
_cell.angle_beta   90.00
_cell.angle_gamma   90.00
#
_symmetry.space_group_name_H-M   'P 1'
#
loop_
_entity.id
_entity.type
_entity.pdbx_description
1 polymer ?
#
loop_
_entity_poly.entity_id
_entity_poly.type
_entity_poly.pdbx_seq_one_letter_code
_entity_poly.pdbx_strand_id
1 'polypeptide(L)'
;KAPQIWAGVSSWVPISDLLRWHAETLTRELKYTAMIEASCGGKPNQHAAIDFQYWNRSPIHFLTNAKKVRLDINAGIMDGHTGSVPVGHSLRAFNAVAAENKRFSEDQIQFIETNAKIPLILSNETSRDPSYGKKRPLLRRQSGKARLTLFHGTHEIIVEAALEWLSHQELEDGADNKTPL
;
A
#
# COMPACT_ATOMS: atom_id res chain seq x y z
N LYS A 1 4.47 -9.97 -8.28
CA LYS A 1 5.00 -10.76 -9.43
C LYS A 1 4.71 -12.25 -9.31
N ALA A 2 4.78 -12.87 -8.12
CA ALA A 2 4.37 -14.26 -7.90
C ALA A 2 3.26 -14.33 -6.82
N PRO A 3 2.02 -13.86 -7.10
CA PRO A 3 0.95 -13.81 -6.11
C PRO A 3 0.47 -15.20 -5.64
N GLN A 4 0.64 -16.24 -6.45
CA GLN A 4 0.09 -17.58 -6.24
C GLN A 4 0.68 -18.35 -5.05
N ILE A 5 1.81 -17.91 -4.49
CA ILE A 5 2.47 -18.58 -3.38
C ILE A 5 2.04 -18.02 -2.01
N TRP A 6 1.19 -16.99 -1.98
CA TRP A 6 0.87 -16.25 -0.76
C TRP A 6 -0.58 -16.52 -0.31
N ALA A 7 -0.75 -17.03 0.92
CA ALA A 7 -2.04 -17.11 1.61
C ALA A 7 -2.65 -15.72 1.87
N GLY A 8 -1.78 -14.77 2.21
CA GLY A 8 -2.09 -13.37 2.43
C GLY A 8 -0.80 -12.56 2.55
N VAL A 9 -0.90 -11.24 2.39
CA VAL A 9 0.21 -10.30 2.52
C VAL A 9 -0.23 -9.11 3.36
N SER A 10 0.50 -8.81 4.43
CA SER A 10 0.34 -7.58 5.21
C SER A 10 1.49 -6.62 4.89
N SER A 11 1.15 -5.47 4.32
CA SER A 11 2.05 -4.43 3.80
C SER A 11 1.87 -3.15 4.61
N TRP A 12 2.95 -2.67 5.20
CA TRP A 12 2.94 -1.51 6.10
C TRP A 12 3.79 -0.39 5.53
N VAL A 13 3.21 0.82 5.49
CA VAL A 13 3.81 2.05 4.94
C VAL A 13 4.55 1.84 3.60
N PRO A 14 3.94 1.14 2.62
CA PRO A 14 4.65 0.73 1.41
C PRO A 14 4.98 1.87 0.47
N ILE A 15 6.12 1.74 -0.21
CA ILE A 15 6.41 2.45 -1.46
C ILE A 15 5.91 1.59 -2.62
N SER A 16 4.95 2.09 -3.39
CA SER A 16 4.31 1.34 -4.49
C SER A 16 4.76 1.76 -5.89
N ASP A 17 5.35 2.95 -6.02
CA ASP A 17 5.68 3.59 -7.30
C ASP A 17 7.02 4.33 -7.18
N LEU A 18 8.08 3.78 -7.76
CA LEU A 18 9.43 4.36 -7.64
C LEU A 18 9.60 5.64 -8.46
N LEU A 19 8.83 5.82 -9.53
CA LEU A 19 8.92 7.05 -10.33
C LEU A 19 8.33 8.21 -9.53
N ARG A 20 7.16 8.00 -8.94
CA ARG A 20 6.55 8.98 -8.02
C ARG A 20 7.43 9.19 -6.79
N TRP A 21 7.94 8.12 -6.17
CA TRP A 21 8.77 8.23 -4.98
C TRP A 21 10.04 9.04 -5.25
N HIS A 22 10.68 8.86 -6.41
CA HIS A 22 11.83 9.69 -6.83
C HIS A 22 11.47 11.16 -6.91
N ALA A 23 10.35 11.52 -7.55
CA ALA A 23 9.91 12.91 -7.65
C ALA A 23 9.63 13.51 -6.27
N GLU A 24 8.94 12.78 -5.39
CA GLU A 24 8.61 13.22 -4.03
C GLU A 24 9.86 13.42 -3.17
N THR A 25 10.82 12.49 -3.22
CA THR A 25 12.08 12.61 -2.47
C THR A 25 12.97 13.70 -3.02
N LEU A 26 12.94 13.93 -4.34
CA LEU A 26 13.69 15.01 -4.98
C LEU A 26 13.15 16.37 -4.54
N THR A 27 11.83 16.58 -4.60
CA THR A 27 11.19 17.83 -4.16
C THR A 27 11.40 18.11 -2.67
N ARG A 28 11.47 17.07 -1.84
CA ARG A 28 11.69 17.16 -0.38
C ARG A 28 13.17 17.11 0.01
N GLU A 29 14.09 17.07 -0.95
CA GLU A 29 15.54 16.98 -0.74
C GLU A 29 15.97 15.82 0.20
N LEU A 30 15.28 14.68 0.10
CA LEU A 30 15.57 13.52 0.93
C LEU A 30 16.72 12.69 0.35
N LYS A 31 17.50 12.07 1.24
CA LYS A 31 18.60 11.14 0.88
C LYS A 31 18.17 9.99 -0.04
N TYR A 32 16.88 9.64 -0.04
CA TYR A 32 16.34 8.53 -0.82
C TYR A 32 16.39 8.76 -2.32
N THR A 33 16.46 10.01 -2.80
CA THR A 33 16.61 10.31 -4.23
C THR A 33 17.82 9.60 -4.82
N ALA A 34 19.00 9.78 -4.19
CA ALA A 34 20.23 9.13 -4.63
C ALA A 34 20.16 7.59 -4.50
N MET A 35 19.44 7.07 -3.51
CA MET A 35 19.28 5.62 -3.33
C MET A 35 18.39 5.00 -4.42
N ILE A 36 17.32 5.68 -4.82
CA ILE A 36 16.43 5.23 -5.89
C ILE A 36 17.17 5.26 -7.23
N GLU A 37 17.92 6.34 -7.50
CA GLU A 37 18.76 6.46 -8.70
C GLU A 37 19.80 5.34 -8.75
N ALA A 38 20.49 5.06 -7.64
CA ALA A 38 21.44 3.93 -7.57
C ALA A 38 20.76 2.57 -7.79
N SER A 39 19.54 2.37 -7.29
CA SER A 39 18.76 1.14 -7.47
C SER A 39 18.27 0.94 -8.92
N CYS A 40 17.97 2.05 -9.63
CA CYS A 40 17.44 2.03 -11.00
C CYS A 40 18.52 2.23 -12.08
N GLY A 41 19.75 2.57 -11.69
CA GLY A 41 20.87 2.80 -12.61
C GLY A 41 20.97 4.23 -13.15
N GLY A 42 20.26 5.19 -12.56
CA GLY A 42 20.26 6.61 -12.94
C GLY A 42 18.93 7.28 -12.68
N LYS A 43 18.77 8.51 -13.18
CA LYS A 43 17.56 9.33 -13.05
C LYS A 43 16.49 8.89 -14.04
N PRO A 44 15.20 9.10 -13.72
CA PRO A 44 14.14 8.93 -14.71
C PRO A 44 14.38 9.75 -15.98
N ASN A 45 13.94 9.23 -17.12
CA ASN A 45 14.05 9.81 -18.46
C ASN A 45 15.47 10.00 -18.99
N GLN A 46 16.50 9.43 -18.35
CA GLN A 46 17.87 9.46 -18.89
C GLN A 46 18.11 8.42 -19.98
N HIS A 47 17.51 7.24 -19.86
CA HIS A 47 17.68 6.15 -20.81
C HIS A 47 16.54 5.12 -20.66
N ALA A 48 16.09 4.52 -21.78
CA ALA A 48 14.98 3.56 -21.76
C ALA A 48 15.20 2.36 -20.82
N ALA A 49 16.45 1.89 -20.70
CA ALA A 49 16.80 0.82 -19.77
C ALA A 49 16.65 1.23 -18.29
N ILE A 50 16.88 2.51 -17.96
CA ILE A 50 16.68 3.05 -16.61
C ILE A 50 15.18 3.19 -16.34
N ASP A 51 14.42 3.74 -17.28
CA ASP A 51 12.95 3.87 -17.16
C ASP A 51 12.28 2.51 -16.98
N PHE A 52 12.80 1.48 -17.66
CA PHE A 52 12.37 0.11 -17.45
C PHE A 52 12.63 -0.39 -16.03
N GLN A 53 13.70 0.03 -15.34
CA GLN A 53 13.92 -0.34 -13.94
C GLN A 53 12.89 0.30 -13.02
N TYR A 54 12.57 1.59 -13.21
CA TYR A 54 11.51 2.27 -12.47
C TYR A 54 10.16 1.54 -12.63
N TRP A 55 9.79 1.18 -13.85
CA TRP A 55 8.58 0.40 -14.12
C TRP A 55 8.66 -1.02 -13.53
N ASN A 56 9.71 -1.78 -13.82
CA ASN A 56 9.81 -3.18 -13.45
C ASN A 56 9.89 -3.40 -11.93
N ARG A 57 10.42 -2.44 -11.18
CA ARG A 57 10.57 -2.55 -9.72
C ARG A 57 9.39 -2.00 -8.93
N SER A 58 8.54 -1.17 -9.55
CA SER A 58 7.38 -0.58 -8.87
C SER A 58 6.24 -1.60 -8.73
N PRO A 59 5.83 -1.95 -7.49
CA PRO A 59 4.72 -2.88 -7.27
C PRO A 59 3.42 -2.49 -7.99
N ILE A 60 3.14 -1.20 -8.15
CA ILE A 60 1.91 -0.67 -8.75
C ILE A 60 1.58 -1.28 -10.11
N HIS A 61 2.61 -1.61 -10.93
CA HIS A 61 2.41 -2.19 -12.27
C HIS A 61 2.10 -3.69 -12.26
N PHE A 62 2.21 -4.37 -11.11
CA PHE A 62 1.99 -5.81 -10.96
C PHE A 62 0.87 -6.15 -9.96
N LEU A 63 0.36 -5.16 -9.21
CA LEU A 63 -0.60 -5.37 -8.14
C LEU A 63 -1.92 -5.98 -8.63
N THR A 64 -2.33 -5.71 -9.88
CA THR A 64 -3.52 -6.32 -10.48
C THR A 64 -3.47 -7.85 -10.49
N ASN A 65 -2.27 -8.44 -10.56
CA ASN A 65 -2.08 -9.90 -10.48
C ASN A 65 -2.41 -10.45 -9.08
N ALA A 66 -2.37 -9.62 -8.03
CA ALA A 66 -2.63 -9.99 -6.65
C ALA A 66 -4.08 -9.81 -6.20
N LYS A 67 -5.03 -9.53 -7.11
CA LYS A 67 -6.46 -9.37 -6.77
C LYS A 67 -7.10 -10.57 -6.06
N LYS A 68 -6.55 -11.78 -6.28
CA LYS A 68 -7.01 -13.02 -5.62
C LYS A 68 -6.28 -13.33 -4.31
N VAL A 69 -5.27 -12.56 -3.95
CA VAL A 69 -4.53 -12.67 -2.68
C VAL A 69 -5.24 -11.81 -1.64
N ARG A 70 -5.27 -12.26 -0.39
CA ARG A 70 -5.72 -11.41 0.73
C ARG A 70 -4.63 -10.38 0.99
N LEU A 71 -4.95 -9.09 0.80
CA LEU A 71 -4.00 -7.99 0.93
C LEU A 71 -4.45 -7.09 2.08
N ASP A 72 -3.57 -6.87 3.03
CA ASP A 72 -3.75 -5.92 4.12
C ASP A 72 -2.74 -4.78 3.96
N ILE A 73 -3.21 -3.61 3.56
CA ILE A 73 -2.38 -2.44 3.28
C ILE A 73 -2.61 -1.43 4.40
N ASN A 74 -1.56 -1.02 5.09
CA ASN A 74 -1.65 -0.15 6.25
C ASN A 74 -0.70 1.04 6.11
N ALA A 75 -1.15 2.23 6.49
CA ALA A 75 -0.30 3.41 6.50
C ALA A 75 -0.66 4.38 7.63
N GLY A 76 0.37 4.90 8.29
CA GLY A 76 0.23 6.02 9.21
C GLY A 76 -0.10 7.28 8.42
N ILE A 77 -1.17 7.97 8.77
CA ILE A 77 -1.63 9.16 8.04
C ILE A 77 -0.59 10.30 8.04
N MET A 78 0.35 10.30 9.01
CA MET A 78 1.41 11.29 9.15
C MET A 78 2.74 10.89 8.50
N ASP A 79 2.85 9.70 7.87
CA ASP A 79 4.14 9.21 7.37
C ASP A 79 4.77 10.16 6.33
N GLY A 80 4.01 10.70 5.38
CA GLY A 80 4.54 11.71 4.44
C GLY A 80 4.96 13.05 5.07
N HIS A 81 4.61 13.29 6.34
CA HIS A 81 4.79 14.57 7.04
C HIS A 81 5.90 14.50 8.07
N THR A 82 5.80 13.55 9.00
CA THR A 82 6.78 13.33 10.08
C THR A 82 7.59 12.05 9.90
N GLY A 83 7.29 11.27 8.86
CA GLY A 83 8.03 10.10 8.43
C GLY A 83 8.59 10.29 7.01
N SER A 84 8.72 9.18 6.29
CA SER A 84 9.31 9.17 4.96
C SER A 84 8.26 9.15 3.85
N VAL A 85 7.27 8.27 3.89
CA VAL A 85 6.51 7.86 2.69
C VAL A 85 5.12 8.49 2.65
N PRO A 86 4.79 9.30 1.62
CA PRO A 86 3.44 9.82 1.41
C PRO A 86 2.39 8.71 1.30
N VAL A 87 1.27 8.93 1.98
CA VAL A 87 0.21 7.92 2.14
C VAL A 87 -0.46 7.53 0.82
N GLY A 88 -0.37 8.36 -0.22
CA GLY A 88 -0.93 8.02 -1.53
C GLY A 88 -0.22 6.86 -2.22
N HIS A 89 0.97 6.45 -1.81
CA HIS A 89 1.51 5.14 -2.25
C HIS A 89 0.58 4.00 -1.84
N SER A 90 0.11 3.99 -0.61
CA SER A 90 -0.81 2.99 -0.07
C SER A 90 -2.20 3.10 -0.68
N LEU A 91 -2.71 4.32 -0.84
CA LEU A 91 -4.03 4.56 -1.43
C LEU A 91 -4.08 4.10 -2.90
N ARG A 92 -3.04 4.40 -3.69
CA ARG A 92 -2.97 3.99 -5.10
C ARG A 92 -2.70 2.49 -5.25
N ALA A 93 -1.91 1.91 -4.35
CA ALA A 93 -1.76 0.45 -4.28
C ALA A 93 -3.11 -0.24 -4.04
N PHE A 94 -3.92 0.27 -3.11
CA PHE A 94 -5.29 -0.22 -2.92
C PHE A 94 -6.15 -0.02 -4.18
N ASN A 95 -6.11 1.16 -4.82
CA ASN A 95 -6.87 1.42 -6.04
C ASN A 95 -6.57 0.45 -7.18
N ALA A 96 -5.33 -0.01 -7.31
CA ALA A 96 -4.90 -0.95 -8.35
C ALA A 96 -5.61 -2.33 -8.25
N VAL A 97 -6.02 -2.72 -7.04
CA VAL A 97 -6.72 -3.99 -6.80
C VAL A 97 -8.21 -3.83 -6.50
N ALA A 98 -8.65 -2.62 -6.15
CA ALA A 98 -10.04 -2.32 -5.84
C ALA A 98 -10.95 -2.27 -7.08
N ALA A 99 -12.22 -2.61 -6.87
CA ALA A 99 -13.31 -2.30 -7.79
C ALA A 99 -13.42 -0.78 -7.99
N GLU A 100 -13.83 -0.36 -9.19
CA GLU A 100 -13.84 1.04 -9.60
C GLU A 100 -14.62 1.95 -8.64
N ASN A 101 -15.80 1.52 -8.22
CA ASN A 101 -16.66 2.25 -7.27
C ASN A 101 -16.14 2.28 -5.81
N LYS A 102 -15.02 1.60 -5.52
CA LYS A 102 -14.36 1.62 -4.20
C LYS A 102 -13.03 2.36 -4.23
N ARG A 103 -12.57 2.83 -5.38
CA ARG A 103 -11.31 3.56 -5.50
C ARG A 103 -11.42 4.93 -4.83
N PHE A 104 -10.30 5.42 -4.32
CA PHE A 104 -10.14 6.83 -3.97
C PHE A 104 -9.90 7.62 -5.24
N SER A 105 -10.55 8.78 -5.39
CA SER A 105 -10.17 9.72 -6.46
C SER A 105 -8.80 10.33 -6.17
N GLU A 106 -8.12 10.84 -7.19
CA GLU A 106 -6.84 11.55 -6.98
C GLU A 106 -7.04 12.81 -6.11
N ASP A 107 -8.18 13.49 -6.19
CA ASP A 107 -8.50 14.63 -5.30
C ASP A 107 -8.59 14.20 -3.84
N GLN A 108 -9.20 13.04 -3.55
CA GLN A 108 -9.26 12.48 -2.20
C GLN A 108 -7.86 12.10 -1.71
N ILE A 109 -7.07 11.46 -2.56
CA ILE A 109 -5.69 11.07 -2.24
C ILE A 109 -4.86 12.32 -1.92
N GLN A 110 -4.89 13.33 -2.79
CA GLN A 110 -4.17 14.58 -2.62
C GLN A 110 -4.62 15.31 -1.35
N PHE A 111 -5.93 15.34 -1.05
CA PHE A 111 -6.42 15.94 0.19
C PHE A 111 -5.82 15.24 1.41
N ILE A 112 -5.84 13.90 1.46
CA ILE A 112 -5.32 13.12 2.58
C ILE A 112 -3.81 13.34 2.69
N GLU A 113 -3.08 13.26 1.58
CA GLU A 113 -1.63 13.46 1.52
C GLU A 113 -1.24 14.86 2.01
N THR A 114 -1.92 15.92 1.57
CA THR A 114 -1.58 17.29 1.96
C THR A 114 -1.98 17.61 3.40
N ASN A 115 -3.13 17.12 3.86
CA ASN A 115 -3.70 17.57 5.13
C ASN A 115 -3.47 16.61 6.29
N ALA A 116 -2.98 15.39 6.03
CA ALA A 116 -2.93 14.27 6.97
C ALA A 116 -4.27 14.05 7.70
N LYS A 117 -5.38 14.20 6.96
CA LYS A 117 -6.76 14.15 7.48
C LYS A 117 -7.66 13.36 6.55
N ILE A 118 -8.69 12.74 7.13
CA ILE A 118 -9.74 12.06 6.37
C ILE A 118 -10.75 13.11 5.89
N PRO A 119 -11.05 13.18 4.57
CA PRO A 119 -12.11 14.02 4.04
C PRO A 119 -13.45 13.72 4.72
N LEU A 120 -14.29 14.74 4.93
CA LEU A 120 -15.58 14.58 5.60
C LEU A 120 -16.47 13.53 4.93
N ILE A 121 -16.44 13.45 3.60
CA ILE A 121 -17.20 12.46 2.82
C ILE A 121 -16.81 11.01 3.12
N LEU A 122 -15.62 10.76 3.69
CA LEU A 122 -15.11 9.44 4.05
C LEU A 122 -15.10 9.19 5.57
N SER A 123 -15.63 10.13 6.36
CA SER A 123 -15.55 10.10 7.84
C SER A 123 -16.28 8.90 8.46
N ASN A 124 -17.29 8.36 7.77
CA ASN A 124 -18.04 7.18 8.16
C ASN A 124 -17.31 5.85 7.89
N GLU A 125 -16.17 5.85 7.20
CA GLU A 125 -15.38 4.65 6.91
C GLU A 125 -14.39 4.29 8.05
N THR A 126 -14.63 4.77 9.26
CA THR A 126 -13.80 4.41 10.42
C THR A 126 -14.21 3.04 10.98
N SER A 127 -13.24 2.22 11.39
CA SER A 127 -13.48 0.92 12.04
C SER A 127 -12.71 0.84 13.35
N ARG A 128 -13.37 0.39 14.44
CA ARG A 128 -12.68 0.14 15.71
C ARG A 128 -11.94 -1.18 15.62
N ASP A 129 -10.64 -1.14 15.86
CA ASP A 129 -9.77 -2.30 15.87
C ASP A 129 -8.83 -2.22 17.09
N PRO A 130 -9.10 -2.97 18.17
CA PRO A 130 -8.31 -2.90 19.40
C PRO A 130 -6.83 -3.29 19.22
N SER A 131 -6.51 -4.13 18.22
CA SER A 131 -5.13 -4.56 17.93
C SER A 131 -4.20 -3.41 17.52
N TYR A 132 -4.77 -2.24 17.19
CA TYR A 132 -4.01 -1.03 16.89
C TYR A 132 -3.61 -0.23 18.16
N GLY A 133 -4.12 -0.61 19.33
CA GLY A 133 -3.86 0.07 20.60
C GLY A 133 -4.13 1.58 20.51
N LYS A 134 -3.11 2.39 20.85
CA LYS A 134 -3.20 3.87 20.79
C LYS A 134 -3.22 4.42 19.37
N LYS A 135 -2.79 3.65 18.37
CA LYS A 135 -2.64 4.05 16.96
C LYS A 135 -3.91 3.75 16.17
N ARG A 136 -5.05 4.22 16.68
CA ARG A 136 -6.39 3.88 16.18
C ARG A 136 -6.52 4.01 14.65
N PRO A 137 -7.27 3.11 13.98
CA PRO A 137 -7.70 3.33 12.61
C PRO A 137 -8.51 4.63 12.49
N LEU A 138 -8.24 5.39 11.44
CA LEU A 138 -8.95 6.62 11.06
C LEU A 138 -9.82 6.40 9.82
N LEU A 139 -9.43 5.45 8.96
CA LEU A 139 -10.20 5.00 7.81
C LEU A 139 -9.86 3.53 7.56
N ARG A 140 -10.86 2.71 7.27
CA ARG A 140 -10.70 1.35 6.81
C ARG A 140 -11.65 1.07 5.65
N ARG A 141 -11.08 0.67 4.52
CA ARG A 141 -11.83 0.34 3.30
C ARG A 141 -11.49 -1.06 2.83
N GLN A 142 -12.49 -1.79 2.34
CA GLN A 142 -12.31 -3.10 1.74
C GLN A 142 -12.92 -3.15 0.33
N SER A 143 -12.22 -3.82 -0.58
CA SER A 143 -12.70 -4.15 -1.92
C SER A 143 -12.16 -5.51 -2.33
N GLY A 144 -13.06 -6.48 -2.54
CA GLY A 144 -12.68 -7.87 -2.74
C GLY A 144 -11.84 -8.39 -1.57
N LYS A 145 -10.68 -8.97 -1.89
CA LYS A 145 -9.72 -9.51 -0.92
C LYS A 145 -8.71 -8.47 -0.40
N ALA A 146 -8.79 -7.21 -0.83
CA ALA A 146 -7.91 -6.14 -0.37
C ALA A 146 -8.58 -5.29 0.70
N ARG A 147 -7.87 -5.05 1.79
CA ARG A 147 -8.20 -4.13 2.89
C ARG A 147 -7.14 -3.05 2.97
N LEU A 148 -7.55 -1.80 3.11
CA LEU A 148 -6.70 -0.66 3.42
C LEU A 148 -7.08 -0.13 4.81
N THR A 149 -6.09 0.17 5.65
CA THR A 149 -6.26 0.94 6.88
C THR A 149 -5.34 2.15 6.90
N LEU A 150 -5.90 3.35 7.04
CA LEU A 150 -5.16 4.52 7.49
C LEU A 150 -5.29 4.64 8.99
N PHE A 151 -4.18 4.77 9.71
CA PHE A 151 -4.18 4.83 11.16
C PHE A 151 -3.51 6.11 11.69
N HIS A 152 -3.79 6.42 12.96
CA HIS A 152 -3.20 7.58 13.64
C HIS A 152 -1.73 7.30 13.98
N GLY A 153 -0.84 7.46 13.00
CA GLY A 153 0.57 7.13 13.13
C GLY A 153 1.44 7.70 12.02
N THR A 154 2.73 7.34 12.03
CA THR A 154 3.77 7.72 11.06
C THR A 154 4.38 6.47 10.40
N HIS A 155 5.69 6.43 10.17
CA HIS A 155 6.41 5.34 9.51
C HIS A 155 6.62 4.14 10.45
N GLU A 156 5.57 3.35 10.69
CA GLU A 156 5.65 2.20 11.60
C GLU A 156 4.77 1.02 11.21
N ILE A 157 5.12 -0.15 11.76
CA ILE A 157 4.31 -1.37 11.74
C ILE A 157 3.61 -1.49 13.09
N ILE A 158 2.29 -1.70 13.09
CA ILE A 158 1.57 -2.07 14.31
C ILE A 158 1.56 -3.59 14.41
N VAL A 159 2.58 -4.13 15.07
CA VAL A 159 2.92 -5.56 15.05
C VAL A 159 1.76 -6.44 15.49
N GLU A 160 1.05 -6.08 16.56
CA GLU A 160 -0.10 -6.84 17.05
C GLU A 160 -1.20 -6.95 16.00
N ALA A 161 -1.60 -5.83 15.38
CA ALA A 161 -2.56 -5.81 14.29
C ALA A 161 -2.10 -6.61 13.06
N ALA A 162 -0.81 -6.56 12.74
CA ALA A 162 -0.23 -7.30 11.62
C ALA A 162 -0.31 -8.81 11.85
N LEU A 163 0.15 -9.27 13.02
CA LEU A 163 0.17 -10.67 13.40
C LEU A 163 -1.24 -11.23 13.59
N GLU A 164 -2.12 -10.46 14.22
CA GLU A 164 -3.53 -10.83 14.38
C GLU A 164 -4.19 -11.00 13.01
N TRP A 165 -3.97 -10.09 12.07
CA TRP A 165 -4.53 -10.28 10.73
C TRP A 165 -3.91 -11.48 10.01
N LEU A 166 -2.60 -11.67 10.11
CA LEU A 166 -1.88 -12.78 9.46
C LEU A 166 -2.28 -14.16 10.00
N SER A 167 -2.65 -14.28 11.28
CA SER A 167 -3.05 -15.55 11.90
C SER A 167 -4.32 -16.15 11.30
N HIS A 168 -5.14 -15.33 10.62
CA HIS A 168 -6.37 -15.76 9.93
C HIS A 168 -6.17 -16.06 8.43
N GLN A 169 -4.94 -16.07 7.93
CA GLN A 169 -4.67 -16.26 6.50
C GLN A 169 -4.24 -17.69 6.19
N GLU A 170 -5.01 -18.37 5.35
CA GLU A 170 -4.68 -19.69 4.81
C GLU A 170 -4.70 -19.65 3.28
N LEU A 171 -3.84 -20.45 2.64
CA LEU A 171 -3.99 -20.70 1.20
C LEU A 171 -5.37 -21.32 1.03
N GLU A 172 -6.19 -20.76 0.14
CA GLU A 172 -7.38 -21.48 -0.29
C GLU A 172 -6.88 -22.75 -0.99
N ASP A 173 -7.16 -23.91 -0.42
CA ASP A 173 -6.89 -25.18 -1.06
C ASP A 173 -7.51 -25.12 -2.46
N GLY A 174 -6.66 -25.27 -3.48
CA GLY A 174 -7.15 -25.53 -4.81
C GLY A 174 -8.06 -26.75 -4.71
N ALA A 175 -9.23 -26.67 -5.37
CA ALA A 175 -10.10 -27.80 -5.58
C ALA A 175 -9.34 -28.95 -6.26
N ASP A 176 -8.64 -29.75 -5.47
CA ASP A 176 -8.13 -31.06 -5.83
C ASP A 176 -9.05 -32.05 -5.12
N ASN A 177 -10.13 -32.38 -5.82
CA ASN A 177 -10.90 -33.59 -5.59
C ASN A 177 -9.93 -34.78 -5.60
N LYS A 178 -9.40 -35.14 -4.44
CA LYS A 178 -9.03 -36.52 -4.17
C LYS A 178 -10.26 -37.21 -3.61
N THR A 179 -11.09 -37.72 -4.53
CA THR A 179 -12.07 -38.75 -4.20
C THR A 179 -11.31 -39.92 -3.57
N PRO A 180 -11.66 -40.37 -2.35
CA PRO A 180 -11.12 -41.62 -1.83
C PRO A 180 -11.63 -42.77 -2.71
N LEU A 181 -10.71 -43.59 -3.22
CA LEU A 181 -11.02 -44.93 -3.72
C LEU A 181 -11.49 -45.82 -2.57
#